data_AF-G7VAH7-F1
#
_entry.id   AF-G7VAH7-F1
#
_cell.length_a   1.000
_cell.length_b   1.000
_cell.length_c   1.000
_cell.angle_alpha   90.00
_cell.angle_beta   90.00
_cell.angle_gamma   90.00
#
_symmetry.space_group_name_H-M   'P 1'
#
loop_
_entity.id
_entity.type
_entity.pdbx_description
1 polymer ?
#
loop_
_entity_poly.entity_id
_entity_poly.type
_entity_poly.pdbx_seq_one_letter_code
_entity_poly.pdbx_strand_id
1 'polypeptide(L)'
;MTGASILHYLRTCPGPHFRELVRELSLPVGTAQYWVTKLLQTREIYVVDLAQRPRYFPSGLDEVTAAAIYVVREARLRPSVVRQLATYVSREALRRAVAYPCVQRDLVDVFMELFWQL
;
A
#
# COMPACT_ATOMS: atom_id res chain seq x y z
N MET A 1 -19.51 -2.65 -10.08
CA MET A 1 -18.55 -2.34 -8.99
C MET A 1 -18.27 -0.84 -9.00
N THR A 2 -18.24 -0.20 -7.83
CA THR A 2 -18.27 1.27 -7.68
C THR A 2 -17.06 1.78 -6.88
N GLY A 3 -16.90 3.11 -6.77
CA GLY A 3 -15.88 3.73 -5.92
C GLY A 3 -15.93 3.28 -4.45
N ALA A 4 -17.10 2.85 -3.95
CA ALA A 4 -17.25 2.30 -2.60
C ALA A 4 -16.46 1.00 -2.40
N SER A 5 -16.36 0.14 -3.43
CA SER A 5 -15.56 -1.09 -3.38
C SER A 5 -14.06 -0.80 -3.26
N ILE A 6 -13.58 0.23 -3.98
CA ILE A 6 -12.19 0.70 -3.88
C ILE A 6 -11.91 1.24 -2.48
N LEU A 7 -12.78 2.10 -1.96
CA LEU A 7 -12.62 2.63 -0.60
C LEU A 7 -12.64 1.56 0.47
N HIS A 8 -13.57 0.61 0.37
CA HIS A 8 -13.64 -0.52 1.30
C HIS A 8 -12.34 -1.33 1.26
N TYR A 9 -11.86 -1.68 0.06
CA TYR A 9 -10.60 -2.39 -0.10
C TYR A 9 -9.41 -1.62 0.50
N LEU A 10 -9.29 -0.33 0.22
CA LEU A 10 -8.19 0.49 0.74
C LEU A 10 -8.23 0.63 2.26
N ARG A 11 -9.42 0.56 2.89
CA ARG A 11 -9.57 0.53 4.35
C ARG A 11 -9.19 -0.81 4.96
N THR A 12 -9.34 -1.92 4.24
CA THR A 12 -9.00 -3.27 4.74
C THR A 12 -7.58 -3.69 4.38
N CYS A 13 -7.08 -3.22 3.23
CA CYS A 13 -5.78 -3.56 2.70
C CYS A 13 -5.14 -2.34 1.99
N PRO A 14 -4.65 -1.36 2.78
CA PRO A 14 -4.09 -0.12 2.26
C PRO A 14 -2.77 -0.33 1.51
N GLY A 15 -2.46 0.65 0.67
CA GLY A 15 -1.21 0.76 -0.07
C GLY A 15 -1.06 -0.10 -1.32
N PRO A 16 -2.10 -0.54 -2.07
CA PRO A 16 -1.88 -1.14 -3.38
C PRO A 16 -1.38 -0.08 -4.37
N HIS A 17 -0.55 -0.50 -5.33
CA HIS A 17 -0.34 0.30 -6.53
C HIS A 17 -1.48 0.09 -7.54
N PHE A 18 -1.61 0.95 -8.56
CA PHE A 18 -2.78 0.94 -9.46
C PHE A 18 -3.09 -0.43 -10.08
N ARG A 19 -2.06 -1.12 -10.61
CA ARG A 19 -2.24 -2.46 -11.21
C ARG A 19 -2.62 -3.55 -10.18
N GLU A 20 -2.16 -3.47 -8.93
CA GLU A 20 -2.61 -4.37 -7.85
C GLU A 20 -4.10 -4.13 -7.61
N LEU A 21 -4.51 -2.87 -7.44
CA LEU A 21 -5.91 -2.52 -7.21
C LEU A 21 -6.84 -3.04 -8.32
N VAL A 22 -6.44 -2.87 -9.59
CA VAL A 22 -7.15 -3.40 -10.76
C VAL A 22 -7.30 -4.92 -10.68
N ARG A 23 -6.23 -5.63 -10.34
CA ARG A 23 -6.20 -7.09 -10.27
C ARG A 23 -7.04 -7.61 -9.10
N GLU A 24 -6.81 -7.11 -7.89
CA GLU A 24 -7.49 -7.58 -6.67
C GLU A 24 -9.00 -7.33 -6.72
N LEU A 25 -9.42 -6.24 -7.36
CA LEU A 25 -10.85 -5.93 -7.53
C LEU A 25 -11.43 -6.40 -8.86
N SER A 26 -10.66 -7.09 -9.70
CA SER A 26 -11.11 -7.53 -11.03
C SER A 26 -11.81 -6.42 -11.84
N LEU A 27 -11.28 -5.19 -11.78
CA LEU A 27 -11.88 -4.02 -12.41
C LEU A 27 -11.33 -3.82 -13.83
N PRO A 28 -12.16 -3.43 -14.81
CA PRO A 28 -11.64 -2.89 -16.06
C PRO A 28 -10.76 -1.65 -15.80
N VAL A 29 -9.64 -1.54 -16.50
CA VAL A 29 -8.64 -0.46 -16.28
C VAL A 29 -9.27 0.94 -16.35
N GLY A 30 -10.09 1.21 -17.37
CA GLY A 30 -10.76 2.52 -17.50
C GLY A 30 -11.72 2.82 -16.35
N THR A 31 -12.44 1.80 -15.86
CA THR A 31 -13.33 1.93 -14.70
C THR A 31 -12.54 2.21 -13.42
N ALA A 32 -11.42 1.52 -13.21
CA ALA A 32 -10.54 1.77 -12.07
C ALA A 32 -9.92 3.19 -12.14
N GLN A 33 -9.45 3.62 -13.31
CA GLN A 33 -8.93 4.99 -13.51
C GLN A 33 -9.98 6.05 -13.18
N TYR A 34 -11.20 5.90 -13.72
CA TYR A 34 -12.29 6.82 -13.43
C TYR A 34 -12.54 6.97 -11.93
N TRP A 35 -12.69 5.85 -11.21
CA TRP A 35 -13.02 5.90 -9.79
C TRP A 35 -11.84 6.37 -8.94
N VAL A 36 -10.61 5.94 -9.20
CA VAL A 36 -9.42 6.42 -8.47
C VAL A 36 -9.28 7.93 -8.64
N THR A 37 -9.38 8.44 -9.87
CA THR A 37 -9.34 9.88 -10.14
C THR A 37 -10.43 10.63 -9.38
N LYS A 38 -11.68 10.13 -9.42
CA LYS A 38 -12.81 10.74 -8.71
C LYS A 38 -12.59 10.76 -7.20
N LEU A 39 -12.09 9.66 -6.61
CA LEU A 39 -11.84 9.56 -5.17
C LEU A 39 -10.68 10.46 -4.72
N LEU A 40 -9.66 10.65 -5.56
CA LEU A 40 -8.60 11.62 -5.31
C LEU A 40 -9.14 13.05 -5.33
N GLN A 41 -9.96 13.38 -6.33
CA GLN A 41 -10.59 14.71 -6.45
C GLN A 41 -11.49 15.02 -5.25
N THR A 42 -12.23 14.03 -4.74
CA THR A 42 -13.07 14.19 -3.54
C THR A 42 -12.31 14.00 -2.22
N ARG A 43 -10.99 13.80 -2.26
CA ARG A 43 -10.12 13.57 -1.09
C ARG A 43 -10.54 12.41 -0.19
N GLU A 44 -11.19 11.41 -0.77
CA GLU A 44 -11.56 10.17 -0.08
C GLU A 44 -10.39 9.19 -0.01
N ILE A 45 -9.41 9.38 -0.89
CA ILE A 45 -8.12 8.69 -0.88
C ILE A 45 -7.00 9.70 -1.15
N TYR A 46 -5.77 9.34 -0.81
CA TYR A 46 -4.56 10.07 -1.16
C TYR A 46 -3.49 9.13 -1.69
N VAL A 47 -2.42 9.71 -2.25
CA VAL A 47 -1.30 8.97 -2.82
C VAL A 47 -0.05 9.24 -1.99
N VAL A 48 0.71 8.18 -1.70
CA VAL A 48 2.08 8.29 -1.22
C VAL A 48 3.00 7.71 -2.30
N ASP A 49 4.06 8.45 -2.62
CA ASP A 49 5.04 8.06 -3.63
C ASP A 49 6.47 8.28 -3.12
N LEU A 50 7.02 7.28 -2.44
CA LEU A 50 8.37 7.34 -1.86
C LEU A 50 9.44 6.67 -2.75
N ALA A 51 9.04 5.99 -3.83
CA ALA A 51 9.93 5.24 -4.71
C ALA A 51 9.39 5.19 -6.14
N GLN A 52 9.26 4.00 -6.74
CA GLN A 52 8.89 3.85 -8.16
C GLN A 52 7.40 3.65 -8.41
N ARG A 53 6.62 3.34 -7.36
CA ARG A 53 5.21 2.96 -7.51
C ARG A 53 4.38 3.83 -6.57
N PRO A 54 3.55 4.77 -7.08
CA PRO A 54 2.60 5.46 -6.23
C PRO A 54 1.61 4.44 -5.65
N ARG A 55 1.31 4.59 -4.36
CA ARG A 55 0.40 3.71 -3.63
C ARG A 55 -0.75 4.54 -3.06
N TYR A 56 -1.94 3.95 -3.08
CA TYR A 56 -3.18 4.62 -2.68
C TYR A 56 -3.56 4.26 -1.25
N PHE A 57 -4.04 5.26 -0.51
CA PHE A 57 -4.40 5.13 0.90
C PHE A 57 -5.75 5.80 1.16
N PRO A 58 -6.59 5.25 2.06
CA PRO A 58 -7.86 5.86 2.41
C PRO A 58 -7.64 7.15 3.21
N SER A 59 -8.51 8.14 3.05
CA SER A 59 -8.54 9.29 3.93
C SER A 59 -8.71 8.85 5.40
N GLY A 60 -8.04 9.55 6.31
CA GLY A 60 -8.04 9.24 7.75
C GLY A 60 -6.95 8.27 8.22
N LEU A 61 -6.23 7.59 7.32
CA LEU A 61 -4.98 6.92 7.67
C LEU A 61 -3.86 7.97 7.73
N ASP A 62 -3.11 8.03 8.83
CA ASP A 62 -2.00 8.99 8.96
C ASP A 62 -0.84 8.67 8.01
N GLU A 63 -0.19 9.72 7.51
CA GLU A 63 0.87 9.60 6.50
C GLU A 63 2.08 8.81 6.98
N VAL A 64 2.38 8.84 8.29
CA VAL A 64 3.51 8.08 8.87
C VAL A 64 3.22 6.58 8.81
N THR A 65 2.00 6.16 9.16
CA THR A 65 1.57 4.77 8.99
C THR A 65 1.52 4.38 7.51
N ALA A 66 1.02 5.26 6.63
CA ALA A 66 1.00 5.00 5.19
C ALA A 66 2.40 4.84 4.60
N ALA A 67 3.37 5.65 5.04
CA ALA A 67 4.78 5.50 4.68
C ALA A 67 5.34 4.15 5.15
N ALA A 68 5.06 3.72 6.37
CA ALA A 68 5.47 2.39 6.85
C ALA A 68 4.87 1.26 6.00
N ILE A 69 3.59 1.35 5.66
CA ILE A 69 2.93 0.38 4.76
C ILE A 69 3.59 0.41 3.38
N TYR A 70 3.88 1.59 2.83
CA TYR A 70 4.59 1.75 1.57
C TYR A 70 5.91 0.99 1.57
N VAL A 71 6.73 1.17 2.62
CA VAL A 71 8.04 0.52 2.74
C VAL A 71 7.90 -1.00 2.79
N VAL A 72 6.98 -1.54 3.59
CA VAL A 72 6.77 -3.00 3.67
C VAL A 72 6.35 -3.58 2.32
N ARG A 73 5.45 -2.89 1.60
CA ARG A 73 4.99 -3.32 0.29
C ARG A 73 6.08 -3.27 -0.77
N GLU A 74 6.91 -2.23 -0.76
CA GLU A 74 8.07 -2.15 -1.66
C GLU A 74 9.14 -3.16 -1.29
N ALA A 75 9.36 -3.43 0.00
CA ALA A 75 10.30 -4.43 0.47
C ALA A 75 10.01 -5.80 -0.14
N ARG A 76 8.73 -6.18 -0.20
CA ARG A 76 8.30 -7.47 -0.79
C ARG A 76 8.63 -7.59 -2.27
N LEU A 77 8.56 -6.48 -3.00
CA LEU A 77 8.85 -6.49 -4.44
C LEU A 77 10.35 -6.33 -4.71
N ARG A 78 11.03 -5.54 -3.88
CA ARG A 78 12.41 -5.11 -4.06
C ARG A 78 13.10 -4.90 -2.70
N PRO A 79 13.60 -5.97 -2.06
CA PRO A 79 14.22 -5.88 -0.73
C PRO A 79 15.42 -4.91 -0.67
N SER A 80 16.10 -4.67 -1.79
CA SER A 80 17.25 -3.76 -1.88
C SER A 80 16.92 -2.29 -1.60
N VAL A 81 15.67 -1.86 -1.82
CA VAL A 81 15.24 -0.47 -1.63
C VAL A 81 14.93 -0.16 -0.16
N VAL A 82 14.77 -1.19 0.68
CA VAL A 82 14.35 -1.07 2.08
C VAL A 82 15.30 -0.22 2.90
N ARG A 83 16.62 -0.37 2.74
CA ARG A 83 17.60 0.43 3.50
C ARG A 83 17.41 1.93 3.28
N GLN A 84 17.09 2.33 2.06
CA GLN A 84 16.86 3.73 1.72
C GLN A 84 15.54 4.24 2.29
N LEU A 85 14.50 3.41 2.28
CA LEU A 85 13.15 3.80 2.71
C LEU A 85 12.91 3.65 4.22
N ALA A 86 13.72 2.85 4.93
CA ALA A 86 13.56 2.60 6.36
C ALA A 86 13.63 3.87 7.22
N THR A 87 14.24 4.96 6.71
CA THR A 87 14.28 6.26 7.38
C THR A 87 12.89 6.87 7.60
N TYR A 88 11.90 6.48 6.79
CA TYR A 88 10.50 6.92 6.93
C TYR A 88 9.68 6.06 7.91
N VAL A 89 10.29 5.02 8.51
CA VAL A 89 9.57 4.01 9.28
C VAL A 89 9.97 4.07 10.75
N SER A 90 9.07 4.56 11.60
CA SER A 90 9.20 4.40 13.04
C SER A 90 8.67 3.03 13.48
N ARG A 91 9.16 2.52 14.62
CA ARG A 91 8.69 1.25 15.19
C ARG A 91 7.18 1.26 15.44
N GLU A 92 6.65 2.41 15.87
CA GLU A 92 5.23 2.56 16.15
C GLU A 92 4.39 2.60 14.86
N ALA A 93 4.88 3.26 13.81
CA ALA A 93 4.24 3.23 12.51
C ALA A 93 4.22 1.81 11.92
N LEU A 94 5.31 1.05 12.08
CA LEU A 94 5.35 -0.34 11.65
C LEU A 94 4.35 -1.22 12.42
N ARG A 95 4.20 -1.03 13.73
CA ARG A 95 3.19 -1.75 14.53
C ARG A 95 1.77 -1.48 14.03
N ARG A 96 1.46 -0.21 13.72
CA ARG A 96 0.16 0.17 13.15
C ARG A 96 -0.02 -0.39 11.74
N ALA A 97 1.04 -0.42 10.93
CA ALA A 97 1.03 -0.99 9.58
C ALA A 97 0.69 -2.49 9.59
N VAL A 98 1.28 -3.28 10.50
CA VAL A 98 1.04 -4.73 10.58
C VAL A 98 -0.29 -5.10 11.24
N ALA A 99 -1.06 -4.14 11.72
CA ALA A 99 -2.45 -4.38 12.13
C ALA A 99 -3.33 -4.79 10.93
N TYR A 100 -2.91 -4.48 9.71
CA TYR A 100 -3.53 -4.94 8.47
C TYR A 100 -3.00 -6.34 8.09
N PRO A 101 -3.84 -7.39 8.05
CA PRO A 101 -3.37 -8.76 7.79
C PRO A 101 -2.60 -8.93 6.48
N CYS A 102 -2.96 -8.18 5.44
CA CYS A 102 -2.25 -8.25 4.17
C CYS A 102 -0.86 -7.60 4.22
N VAL A 103 -0.66 -6.57 5.05
CA VAL A 103 0.66 -5.97 5.27
C VAL A 103 1.52 -6.88 6.14
N GLN A 104 0.92 -7.50 7.16
CA GLN A 104 1.60 -8.50 7.98
C GLN A 104 2.11 -9.66 7.12
N ARG A 105 1.28 -10.16 6.18
CA ARG A 105 1.69 -11.20 5.23
C ARG A 105 2.89 -10.77 4.40
N ASP A 106 2.86 -9.57 3.83
CA ASP A 106 4.00 -9.09 3.03
C ASP A 106 5.29 -8.99 3.87
N LEU A 107 5.19 -8.57 5.14
CA LEU A 107 6.36 -8.51 6.02
C LEU A 107 6.94 -9.90 6.31
N VAL A 108 6.09 -10.90 6.49
CA VAL A 108 6.52 -12.29 6.64
C VAL A 108 7.18 -12.79 5.35
N ASP A 109 6.60 -12.52 4.19
CA ASP A 109 7.16 -12.90 2.89
C ASP A 109 8.57 -12.30 2.72
N VAL A 110 8.73 -11.00 3.03
CA VAL A 110 10.03 -10.31 3.02
C VAL A 110 11.03 -10.98 3.94
N PHE A 111 10.62 -11.30 5.18
CA PHE A 111 11.49 -11.95 6.14
C PHE A 111 11.96 -13.31 5.63
N MET A 112 11.05 -14.12 5.08
CA MET A 112 11.38 -15.43 4.53
C MET A 112 12.36 -15.29 3.35
N GLU A 113 12.10 -14.39 2.40
CA GLU A 113 12.99 -14.18 1.25
C GLU A 113 14.41 -13.76 1.66
N LEU A 114 14.54 -12.88 2.66
CA LEU A 114 15.83 -12.45 3.18
C LEU A 114 16.55 -13.58 3.94
N PHE A 115 15.82 -14.41 4.68
CA PHE A 115 16.40 -15.49 5.47
C PHE A 115 16.93 -16.63 4.59
N TRP A 116 16.26 -16.95 3.47
CA TRP A 116 16.72 -17.98 2.53
C TRP A 116 17.93 -17.57 1.68
N GLN A 117 18.37 -16.31 1.75
CA GLN A 117 19.56 -15.80 1.05
C GLN A 117 20.84 -15.85 1.89
N LEU A 118 20.74 -16.29 3.16
CA LEU A 118 21.86 -16.48 4.10
C LEU A 118 22.28 -17.95 4.15
#